data_AF-A0A2E5LCA1-F1
#
_entry.id   AF-A0A2E5LCA1-F1
#
_cell.length_a   1.000
_cell.length_b   1.000
_cell.length_c   1.000
_cell.angle_alpha   90.00
_cell.angle_beta   90.00
_cell.angle_gamma   90.00
#
_symmetry.space_group_name_H-M   'P 1'
#
loop_
_entity.id
_entity.type
_entity.pdbx_description
1 polymer ?
#
loop_
_entity_poly.entity_id
_entity_poly.type
_entity_poly.pdbx_seq_one_letter_code
_entity_poly.pdbx_strand_id
1 'polypeptide(L)'
;MAINKILDNLSQFEIEKLCNLLQCDEDELARLYESAKKVYNDSETIYDRLLKILQQGNNVREATLIGLLCGKLIGFVEAEKKIERDIKDKLFNAFKKNRPF
;
A
#
# COMPACT_ATOMS: atom_id res chain seq x y z
N MET A 1 -10.39 17.82 -12.02
CA MET A 1 -10.40 17.76 -10.55
C MET A 1 -9.60 16.52 -10.15
N ALA A 2 -8.61 16.66 -9.27
CA ALA A 2 -7.45 15.77 -9.15
C ALA A 2 -7.70 14.50 -8.30
N ILE A 3 -8.77 13.76 -8.57
CA ILE A 3 -9.14 12.53 -7.83
C ILE A 3 -8.54 11.27 -8.48
N ASN A 4 -8.21 11.31 -9.78
CA ASN A 4 -8.00 10.08 -10.56
C ASN A 4 -6.65 9.36 -10.40
N LYS A 5 -5.58 9.99 -9.91
CA LYS A 5 -4.24 9.46 -10.18
C LYS A 5 -3.84 8.18 -9.41
N ILE A 6 -4.68 7.71 -8.48
CA ILE A 6 -4.34 6.58 -7.61
C ILE A 6 -5.21 5.34 -7.86
N LEU A 7 -6.47 5.55 -8.25
CA LEU A 7 -7.31 4.49 -8.82
C LEU A 7 -6.84 4.07 -10.22
N ASP A 8 -5.91 4.82 -10.85
CA ASP A 8 -5.29 4.49 -12.15
C ASP A 8 -4.71 3.05 -12.24
N ASN A 9 -4.41 2.41 -11.10
CA ASN A 9 -3.93 1.03 -11.04
C ASN A 9 -5.03 -0.01 -10.82
N LEU A 10 -6.30 0.39 -10.85
CA LEU A 10 -7.48 -0.48 -10.78
C LEU A 10 -8.26 -0.33 -12.08
N SER A 11 -8.65 -1.45 -12.67
CA SER A 11 -9.61 -1.47 -13.76
C SER A 11 -10.99 -1.03 -13.29
N GLN A 12 -11.83 -0.54 -14.21
CA GLN A 12 -13.22 -0.17 -13.89
C GLN A 12 -13.99 -1.33 -13.24
N PHE A 13 -13.73 -2.57 -13.66
CA PHE A 13 -14.30 -3.77 -13.05
C PHE A 13 -13.90 -3.92 -11.58
N GLU A 14 -12.62 -3.68 -11.24
CA GLU A 14 -12.14 -3.75 -9.86
C GLU A 14 -12.74 -2.63 -8.99
N ILE A 15 -12.86 -1.42 -9.54
CA ILE A 15 -13.51 -0.28 -8.88
C ILE A 15 -14.97 -0.63 -8.55
N GLU A 16 -15.74 -1.11 -9.52
CA GLU A 16 -17.13 -1.51 -9.30
C GLU A 16 -17.27 -2.62 -8.26
N LYS A 17 -16.37 -3.62 -8.26
CA LYS A 17 -16.39 -4.70 -7.25
C LYS A 17 -16.06 -4.18 -5.87
N LEU A 18 -15.11 -3.25 -5.74
CA LEU A 18 -14.76 -2.63 -4.47
C LEU A 18 -15.89 -1.74 -3.94
N CYS A 19 -16.47 -0.90 -4.78
CA CYS A 19 -17.65 -0.10 -4.45
C CYS A 19 -18.81 -0.99 -3.95
N ASN A 20 -19.10 -2.09 -4.66
CA ASN A 20 -20.14 -3.04 -4.24
C ASN A 20 -19.82 -3.74 -2.91
N LEU A 21 -18.57 -4.18 -2.71
CA LEU A 21 -18.13 -4.87 -1.50
C LEU A 21 -18.20 -3.95 -0.27
N LEU A 22 -17.76 -2.70 -0.45
CA LEU A 22 -17.69 -1.69 0.59
C LEU A 22 -19.01 -0.92 0.74
N GLN A 23 -19.96 -1.15 -0.18
CA GLN A 23 -21.22 -0.46 -0.29
C GLN A 23 -21.03 1.07 -0.27
N CYS A 24 -20.15 1.55 -1.14
CA CYS A 24 -19.84 2.97 -1.33
C CYS A 24 -19.86 3.32 -2.82
N ASP A 25 -19.90 4.61 -3.14
CA ASP A 25 -19.71 5.11 -4.51
C ASP A 25 -18.21 5.34 -4.82
N GLU A 26 -17.89 5.68 -6.08
CA GLU A 26 -16.50 5.89 -6.51
C GLU A 26 -15.85 7.09 -5.81
N ASP A 27 -16.63 8.16 -5.55
CA ASP A 27 -16.13 9.36 -4.87
C ASP A 27 -15.78 9.06 -3.41
N GLU A 28 -16.61 8.27 -2.73
CA GLU A 28 -16.38 7.79 -1.39
C GLU A 28 -15.19 6.83 -1.36
N LEU A 29 -15.11 5.88 -2.30
CA LEU A 29 -13.96 4.99 -2.44
C LEU A 29 -12.63 5.78 -2.58
N ALA A 30 -12.63 6.86 -3.36
CA ALA A 30 -11.45 7.72 -3.50
C ALA A 30 -11.11 8.47 -2.20
N ARG A 31 -12.11 8.98 -1.47
CA ARG A 31 -11.90 9.61 -0.16
C ARG A 31 -11.33 8.61 0.86
N LEU A 32 -11.84 7.38 0.88
CA LEU A 32 -11.34 6.31 1.72
C LEU A 32 -9.89 5.98 1.40
N TYR A 33 -9.55 5.90 0.12
CA TYR A 33 -8.19 5.66 -0.33
C TYR A 33 -7.22 6.75 0.15
N GLU A 34 -7.57 8.03 -0.02
CA GLU A 34 -6.72 9.14 0.40
C GLU A 34 -6.55 9.19 1.93
N SER A 35 -7.62 8.91 2.67
CA SER A 35 -7.54 8.79 4.14
C SER A 35 -6.56 7.68 4.55
N ALA A 36 -6.67 6.50 3.93
CA ALA A 36 -5.79 5.37 4.18
C ALA A 36 -4.32 5.71 3.91
N LYS A 37 -4.05 6.37 2.78
CA LYS A 37 -2.71 6.81 2.38
C LYS A 37 -2.12 7.81 3.37
N LYS A 38 -2.93 8.76 3.85
CA LYS A 38 -2.51 9.72 4.87
C LYS A 38 -2.13 9.02 6.17
N VAL A 39 -2.96 8.09 6.65
CA VAL A 39 -2.64 7.31 7.86
C VAL A 39 -1.37 6.47 7.67
N TYR A 40 -1.16 5.90 6.48
CA TYR A 40 0.05 5.16 6.16
C TYR A 40 1.32 6.02 6.27
N ASN A 41 1.28 7.24 5.70
CA ASN A 41 2.41 8.17 5.73
C ASN A 41 2.68 8.74 7.13
N ASP A 42 1.62 8.98 7.92
CA ASP A 42 1.71 9.63 9.23
C ASP A 42 2.01 8.66 10.39
N SER A 43 2.31 7.38 10.10
CA SER A 43 2.42 6.34 11.13
C SER A 43 3.66 5.46 10.93
N GLU A 44 4.44 5.33 12.01
CA GLU A 44 5.74 4.65 12.00
C GLU A 44 5.62 3.13 11.99
N THR A 45 4.60 2.59 12.67
CA THR A 45 4.42 1.14 12.82
C THR A 45 3.10 0.64 12.23
N ILE A 46 3.03 -0.65 11.89
CA ILE A 46 1.80 -1.29 11.41
C ILE A 46 0.70 -1.21 12.47
N TYR A 47 1.07 -1.35 13.75
CA TYR A 47 0.14 -1.24 14.87
C TYR A 47 -0.49 0.16 14.95
N ASP A 48 0.31 1.22 14.86
CA ASP A 48 -0.20 2.61 14.91
C ASP A 48 -1.10 2.93 13.72
N ARG A 49 -0.78 2.39 12.54
CA ARG A 49 -1.65 2.51 11.36
C ARG A 49 -3.01 1.93 11.67
N LEU A 50 -3.06 0.66 12.09
CA LEU A 50 -4.31 -0.04 12.42
C LEU A 50 -5.09 0.66 13.53
N LEU A 51 -4.40 1.15 14.57
CA LEU A 51 -5.04 1.85 15.68
C LEU A 51 -5.68 3.17 15.24
N LYS A 52 -4.96 4.02 14.49
CA LYS A 52 -5.49 5.30 14.00
C LYS A 52 -6.68 5.11 13.05
N ILE A 53 -6.66 4.05 12.24
CA ILE A 53 -7.78 3.68 11.36
C ILE A 53 -9.02 3.35 12.18
N LEU A 54 -8.88 2.47 13.18
CA LEU A 54 -9.99 2.04 14.02
C LEU A 54 -10.54 3.21 14.87
N GLN A 55 -9.68 4.14 15.27
CA GLN A 55 -10.05 5.34 16.03
C GLN A 55 -10.86 6.37 15.22
N GLN A 56 -10.87 6.30 13.89
CA GLN A 56 -11.67 7.20 13.06
C GLN A 56 -13.18 6.89 13.12
N GLY A 57 -13.61 5.86 13.86
CA GLY A 57 -15.03 5.49 14.00
C GLY A 57 -15.60 4.77 12.78
N ASN A 58 -14.71 4.38 11.89
CA ASN A 58 -14.97 3.89 10.55
C ASN A 58 -15.27 2.38 10.59
N ASN A 59 -16.38 1.97 9.99
CA ASN A 59 -16.94 0.62 10.09
C ASN A 59 -15.96 -0.45 9.56
N VAL A 60 -16.19 -1.73 9.90
CA VAL A 60 -15.38 -2.91 9.47
C VAL A 60 -15.00 -2.91 7.98
N ARG A 61 -15.82 -2.29 7.13
CA ARG A 61 -15.55 -2.10 5.68
C ARG A 61 -14.30 -1.27 5.40
N GLU A 62 -14.13 -0.15 6.08
CA GLU A 62 -12.96 0.71 5.90
C GLU A 62 -11.70 0.02 6.45
N ALA A 63 -11.80 -0.66 7.60
CA ALA A 63 -10.71 -1.48 8.13
C ALA A 63 -10.29 -2.60 7.14
N THR A 64 -11.23 -3.16 6.38
CA THR A 64 -10.94 -4.18 5.35
C THR A 64 -10.24 -3.60 4.13
N LEU A 65 -10.73 -2.47 3.60
CA LEU A 65 -10.07 -1.77 2.48
C LEU A 65 -8.66 -1.33 2.88
N ILE A 66 -8.48 -0.87 4.12
CA ILE A 66 -7.19 -0.40 4.59
C ILE A 66 -6.24 -1.57 4.89
N GLY A 67 -6.74 -2.72 5.34
CA GLY A 67 -5.96 -3.95 5.40
C GLY A 67 -5.40 -4.36 4.03
N LEU A 68 -6.21 -4.23 2.98
CA LEU A 68 -5.81 -4.51 1.60
C LEU A 68 -4.77 -3.50 1.07
N LEU A 69 -4.99 -2.20 1.32
CA LEU A 69 -4.08 -1.12 0.90
C LEU A 69 -2.76 -1.15 1.67
N CYS A 70 -2.79 -1.44 2.97
CA CYS A 70 -1.61 -1.72 3.78
C CYS A 70 -0.87 -2.95 3.23
N GLY A 71 -1.56 -4.03 2.88
CA GLY A 71 -0.92 -5.20 2.24
C GLY A 71 -0.21 -4.85 0.94
N LYS A 72 -0.83 -4.04 0.07
CA LYS A 72 -0.27 -3.59 -1.20
C LYS A 72 0.91 -2.62 -1.02
N LEU A 73 0.77 -1.61 -0.16
CA LEU A 73 1.78 -0.58 0.06
C LEU A 73 2.97 -1.07 0.90
N ILE A 74 2.71 -1.83 1.98
CA ILE A 74 3.76 -2.45 2.80
C ILE A 74 4.47 -3.53 1.99
N GLY A 75 3.71 -4.41 1.33
CA GLY A 75 4.28 -5.51 0.53
C GLY A 75 5.14 -5.01 -0.63
N PHE A 76 4.74 -3.92 -1.30
CA PHE A 76 5.54 -3.31 -2.36
C PHE A 76 6.85 -2.73 -1.83
N VAL A 77 6.81 -1.92 -0.77
CA VAL A 77 8.02 -1.33 -0.17
C VAL A 77 8.95 -2.42 0.39
N GLU A 78 8.39 -3.47 0.97
CA GLU A 78 9.15 -4.61 1.48
C GLU A 78 9.80 -5.43 0.36
N ALA A 79 9.06 -5.65 -0.74
CA ALA A 79 9.58 -6.29 -1.94
C ALA A 79 10.69 -5.46 -2.59
N GLU A 80 10.53 -4.15 -2.70
CA GLU A 80 11.53 -3.22 -3.23
C GLU A 80 12.83 -3.27 -2.39
N LYS A 81 12.72 -3.14 -1.07
CA LYS A 81 13.87 -3.25 -0.14
C LYS A 81 14.56 -4.62 -0.20
N LYS A 82 13.80 -5.68 -0.46
CA LYS A 82 14.36 -7.02 -0.63
C LYS A 82 15.13 -7.13 -1.94
N ILE A 83 14.55 -6.67 -3.05
CA ILE A 83 15.20 -6.64 -4.37
C ILE A 83 16.49 -5.81 -4.30
N GLU A 84 16.46 -4.64 -3.65
CA GLU A 84 17.65 -3.79 -3.51
C GLU A 84 18.77 -4.50 -2.74
N ARG A 85 18.45 -5.17 -1.62
CA ARG A 85 19.42 -5.98 -0.87
C ARG A 85 19.97 -7.13 -1.71
N ASP A 86 19.11 -7.87 -2.39
CA ASP A 86 19.51 -9.01 -3.22
C ASP A 86 20.46 -8.57 -4.36
N ILE A 87 20.24 -7.40 -4.96
CA ILE A 87 21.12 -6.82 -5.98
C ILE A 87 22.45 -6.40 -5.37
N LYS A 88 22.45 -5.70 -4.22
CA LYS A 88 23.67 -5.29 -3.51
C LYS A 88 24.54 -6.49 -3.15
N ASP A 89 23.93 -7.56 -2.64
CA ASP A 89 24.65 -8.79 -2.27
C ASP A 89 25.23 -9.50 -3.50
N LYS A 90 24.47 -9.58 -4.60
CA LYS A 90 24.97 -10.13 -5.86
C LYS A 90 26.17 -9.35 -6.40
N LEU A 91 26.09 -8.01 -6.40
CA LEU A 91 27.18 -7.15 -6.85
C LEU A 91 28.40 -7.30 -5.95
N PHE A 92 28.24 -7.22 -4.62
CA PHE A 92 29.33 -7.39 -3.67
C PHE A 92 30.03 -8.74 -3.83
N ASN A 93 29.27 -9.82 -3.99
CA ASN A 93 29.81 -11.16 -4.22
C ASN A 93 30.53 -11.28 -5.57
N ALA A 94 30.02 -10.67 -6.63
CA ALA A 94 30.68 -10.65 -7.93
C ALA A 94 32.03 -9.90 -7.87
N PHE A 95 32.07 -8.73 -7.23
CA PHE A 95 33.32 -7.97 -7.04
C PHE A 95 34.31 -8.69 -6.12
N LYS A 96 33.84 -9.39 -5.09
CA LYS A 96 34.70 -10.18 -4.19
C LYS A 96 35.30 -11.41 -4.90
N LYS A 97 34.55 -12.05 -5.80
CA LYS A 97 35.01 -13.20 -6.60
C LYS A 97 35.94 -12.80 -7.76
N ASN A 98 35.81 -11.57 -8.27
CA ASN A 98 36.66 -11.03 -9.35
C ASN A 98 37.93 -10.33 -8.84
N ARG A 99 38.39 -10.57 -7.60
CA ARG A 99 39.72 -10.10 -7.20
C ARG A 99 40.78 -10.96 -7.91
N PRO A 100 41.60 -10.39 -8.81
CA PRO A 100 42.76 -11.10 -9.31
C PRO A 100 43.74 -11.22 -8.14
N PHE A 101 44.10 -12.46 -7.78
CA PHE A 101 45.39 -12.68 -7.15
C PHE A 101 46.44 -12.66 -8.25
#